data_AF-A0A7K5BBT8-F1
#
_entry.id   AF-A0A7K5BBT8-F1
#
_cell.length_a   1.000
_cell.length_b   1.000
_cell.length_c   1.000
_cell.angle_alpha   90.00
_cell.angle_beta   90.00
_cell.angle_gamma   90.00
#
_symmetry.space_group_name_H-M   'P 1'
#
loop_
_entity.id
_entity.type
_entity.pdbx_description
1 polymer ?
#
loop_
_entity_poly.entity_id
_entity_poly.type
_entity_poly.pdbx_seq_one_letter_code
_entity_poly.pdbx_strand_id
1 'polypeptide(L)'
;MSLLCYNRGCGQRFDPENNTEDSCTYHPGVPVFHDALKGWSCCKRRTTDFSDFLSIAGCTKGLHNSEKPPEPVKPEVKTTSERKELSELKPRFQEHIIQAPKPLETIKRPSPDEPMTNLQLKVSASLKQALDKLKLSSEDEGKKDEDTDEIKIGTTCKNAGCSKTYEGPHSMEEVCIYHSGVPIFHEGMKYWSCCKRKTSDFNTFLAQEGCARGTHVWTKKDAGKKVVPCRHDWHQTGGEVTISVYAKNSVPDLSYVEANSTMVNLHIVFEGEKEFHRSVKLWGV
;
A
#
# COMPACT_ATOMS: atom_id res chain seq x y z
N MET A 1 -26.83 40.42 -12.74
CA MET A 1 -25.47 40.06 -12.26
C MET A 1 -25.61 38.73 -11.56
N SER A 2 -24.93 37.68 -12.05
CA SER A 2 -25.14 36.33 -11.51
C SER A 2 -24.38 36.13 -10.19
N LEU A 3 -25.12 35.88 -9.12
CA LEU A 3 -24.59 35.60 -7.79
C LEU A 3 -24.37 34.09 -7.59
N LEU A 4 -23.41 33.72 -6.76
CA LEU A 4 -23.18 32.31 -6.41
C LEU A 4 -24.11 31.91 -5.25
N CYS A 5 -24.78 30.77 -5.38
CA CYS A 5 -25.58 30.20 -4.31
C CYS A 5 -24.69 29.44 -3.32
N TYR A 6 -24.79 29.77 -2.04
CA TYR A 6 -24.07 29.12 -0.93
C TYR A 6 -24.91 28.13 -0.13
N ASN A 7 -26.14 27.85 -0.57
CA ASN A 7 -26.91 26.74 -0.01
C ASN A 7 -26.19 25.41 -0.25
N ARG A 8 -26.10 24.58 0.80
CA ARG A 8 -25.32 23.34 0.78
C ARG A 8 -25.90 22.36 -0.26
N GLY A 9 -25.07 21.93 -1.20
CA GLY A 9 -25.46 21.04 -2.29
C GLY A 9 -26.06 21.73 -3.54
N CYS A 10 -26.16 23.06 -3.58
CA CYS A 10 -26.56 23.79 -4.78
C CYS A 10 -25.33 24.27 -5.58
N GLY A 11 -24.57 25.25 -5.07
CA GLY A 11 -23.35 25.77 -5.72
C GLY A 11 -23.55 26.41 -7.11
N GLN A 12 -24.79 26.62 -7.54
CA GLN A 12 -25.11 27.20 -8.85
C GLN A 12 -25.07 28.73 -8.81
N ARG A 13 -24.88 29.34 -9.98
CA ARG A 13 -25.05 30.79 -10.16
C ARG A 13 -26.51 31.09 -10.48
N PHE A 14 -27.04 32.17 -9.92
CA PHE A 14 -28.44 32.59 -10.10
C PHE A 14 -28.55 34.11 -10.24
N ASP A 15 -29.62 34.58 -10.88
CA ASP A 15 -29.97 35.99 -10.96
C ASP A 15 -30.99 36.34 -9.86
N PRO A 16 -30.74 37.34 -9.00
CA PRO A 16 -31.63 37.69 -7.89
C PRO A 16 -33.05 38.06 -8.32
N GLU A 17 -33.21 38.65 -9.51
CA GLU A 17 -34.49 39.11 -10.05
C GLU A 17 -35.41 37.95 -10.46
N ASN A 18 -34.87 36.76 -10.69
CA ASN A 18 -35.61 35.57 -11.09
C ASN A 18 -35.56 34.46 -10.03
N ASN A 19 -35.22 34.81 -8.78
CA ASN A 19 -35.11 33.87 -7.67
C ASN A 19 -36.49 33.62 -7.05
N THR A 20 -37.08 32.47 -7.34
CA THR A 20 -38.38 32.04 -6.79
C THR A 20 -38.20 30.93 -5.76
N GLU A 21 -39.24 30.65 -4.95
CA GLU A 21 -39.19 29.65 -3.87
C GLU A 21 -38.89 28.21 -4.35
N ASP A 22 -38.97 27.92 -5.64
CA ASP A 22 -38.63 26.62 -6.22
C ASP A 22 -37.31 26.60 -7.03
N SER A 23 -36.58 27.72 -7.06
CA SER A 23 -35.41 27.90 -7.93
C SER A 23 -34.16 27.15 -7.44
N CYS A 24 -33.97 27.03 -6.13
CA CYS A 24 -32.81 26.35 -5.54
C CYS A 24 -33.20 25.00 -4.93
N THR A 25 -32.47 23.94 -5.26
CA THR A 25 -32.59 22.64 -4.58
C THR A 25 -31.34 22.39 -3.74
N TYR A 26 -31.49 22.28 -2.42
CA TYR A 26 -30.36 22.22 -1.47
C TYR A 26 -30.67 21.36 -0.24
N HIS A 27 -29.66 21.18 0.62
CA HIS A 27 -29.76 20.50 1.91
C HIS A 27 -29.75 21.52 3.04
N PRO A 28 -30.84 21.68 3.81
CA PRO A 28 -30.87 22.54 5.00
C PRO A 28 -30.13 21.92 6.18
N GLY A 29 -29.87 20.61 6.14
CA GLY A 29 -29.16 19.87 7.18
C GLY A 29 -27.64 20.02 7.13
N VAL A 30 -26.98 19.33 8.05
CA VAL A 30 -25.52 19.24 8.13
C VAL A 30 -25.03 17.90 7.57
N PRO A 31 -23.79 17.82 7.07
CA PRO A 31 -23.15 16.55 6.77
C PRO A 31 -23.11 15.64 8.01
N VAL A 32 -23.49 14.38 7.85
CA VAL A 32 -23.45 13.35 8.88
C VAL A 32 -22.62 12.18 8.35
N PHE A 33 -21.65 11.75 9.16
CA PHE A 33 -20.76 10.62 8.87
C PHE A 33 -20.86 9.61 10.02
N HIS A 34 -21.49 8.47 9.78
CA HIS A 34 -21.67 7.40 10.78
C HIS A 34 -21.66 6.03 10.09
N ASP A 35 -21.04 5.01 10.70
CA ASP A 35 -20.94 3.64 10.15
C ASP A 35 -20.47 3.58 8.69
N ALA A 36 -19.42 4.33 8.34
CA ALA A 36 -18.90 4.51 6.98
C ALA A 36 -19.87 5.11 5.94
N LEU A 37 -21.11 5.41 6.35
CA LEU A 37 -22.12 6.07 5.56
C LEU A 37 -22.04 7.59 5.72
N LYS A 38 -22.16 8.28 4.59
CA LYS A 38 -22.07 9.72 4.43
C LYS A 38 -23.41 10.22 3.91
N GLY A 39 -23.93 11.29 4.49
CA GLY A 39 -25.16 11.91 4.00
C GLY A 39 -25.50 13.17 4.76
N TRP A 40 -26.77 13.57 4.69
CA TRP A 40 -27.26 14.82 5.25
C TRP A 40 -28.29 14.55 6.34
N SER A 41 -28.28 15.34 7.42
CA SER A 41 -29.27 15.19 8.50
C SER A 41 -30.72 15.46 8.05
N CYS A 42 -30.91 16.20 6.96
CA CYS A 42 -32.22 16.59 6.43
C CYS A 42 -32.87 15.54 5.51
N CYS A 43 -32.17 14.48 5.10
CA CYS A 43 -32.75 13.44 4.26
C CYS A 43 -32.19 12.06 4.58
N LYS A 44 -32.85 11.00 4.12
CA LYS A 44 -32.45 9.61 4.38
C LYS A 44 -31.41 9.06 3.40
N ARG A 45 -31.07 9.79 2.32
CA ARG A 45 -30.09 9.33 1.33
C ARG A 45 -28.70 9.26 1.96
N ARG A 46 -28.05 8.12 1.84
CA ARG A 46 -26.72 7.81 2.38
C ARG A 46 -25.89 7.12 1.31
N THR A 47 -24.58 7.32 1.33
CA THR A 47 -23.63 6.66 0.44
C THR A 47 -22.34 6.33 1.20
N THR A 48 -21.65 5.28 0.76
CA THR A 48 -20.33 4.90 1.28
C THR A 48 -19.20 5.67 0.59
N ASP A 49 -19.42 6.22 -0.61
CA ASP A 49 -18.41 6.97 -1.35
C ASP A 49 -18.46 8.48 -1.09
N PHE A 50 -17.28 9.13 -1.04
CA PHE A 50 -17.20 10.57 -0.75
C PHE A 50 -17.61 11.44 -1.94
N SER A 51 -17.32 11.02 -3.17
CA SER A 51 -17.68 11.76 -4.38
C SER A 51 -19.18 11.72 -4.62
N ASP A 52 -19.80 10.56 -4.37
CA ASP A 52 -21.24 10.39 -4.39
C ASP A 52 -21.93 11.27 -3.33
N PHE A 53 -21.30 11.44 -2.16
CA PHE A 53 -21.85 12.27 -1.08
C PHE A 53 -21.96 13.75 -1.50
N LEU A 54 -20.93 14.28 -2.15
CA LEU A 54 -20.93 15.64 -2.70
C LEU A 54 -21.98 15.81 -3.82
N SER A 55 -22.29 14.72 -4.51
CA SER A 55 -23.25 14.68 -5.62
C SER A 55 -24.70 14.39 -5.18
N ILE A 56 -24.98 14.27 -3.88
CA ILE A 56 -26.35 14.06 -3.39
C ILE A 56 -27.18 15.32 -3.70
N ALA A 57 -28.13 15.19 -4.62
CA ALA A 57 -29.09 16.25 -4.93
C ALA A 57 -29.81 16.74 -3.65
N GLY A 58 -29.98 18.06 -3.54
CA GLY A 58 -30.70 18.70 -2.44
C GLY A 58 -32.08 18.09 -2.20
N CYS A 59 -32.48 18.00 -0.94
CA CYS A 59 -33.79 17.44 -0.57
C CYS A 59 -34.87 18.50 -0.33
N THR A 60 -34.52 19.80 -0.37
CA THR A 60 -35.42 20.91 -0.10
C THR A 60 -35.35 21.92 -1.22
N LYS A 61 -36.49 22.44 -1.64
CA LYS A 61 -36.58 23.57 -2.57
C LYS A 61 -36.73 24.88 -1.80
N GLY A 62 -36.14 25.94 -2.31
CA GLY A 62 -36.21 27.28 -1.72
C GLY A 62 -35.59 28.33 -2.63
N LEU A 63 -35.42 29.53 -2.09
CA LEU A 63 -34.65 30.59 -2.71
C LEU A 63 -33.15 30.27 -2.69
N HIS A 64 -32.43 30.70 -3.72
CA HIS A 64 -30.97 30.73 -3.68
C HIS A 64 -30.49 31.74 -2.63
N ASN A 65 -29.39 31.40 -1.95
CA ASN A 65 -28.76 32.27 -0.95
C ASN A 65 -27.40 32.75 -1.44
N SER A 66 -27.21 34.07 -1.54
CA SER A 66 -25.95 34.70 -1.97
C SER A 66 -24.97 34.94 -0.81
N GLU A 67 -25.38 34.72 0.44
CA GLU A 67 -24.53 34.92 1.62
C GLU A 67 -23.74 33.66 1.93
N LYS A 68 -22.41 33.79 2.01
CA LYS A 68 -21.54 32.70 2.44
C LYS A 68 -21.77 32.45 3.93
N PRO A 69 -22.24 31.25 4.36
CA PRO A 69 -22.32 30.92 5.77
C PRO A 69 -20.94 31.04 6.41
N PRO A 70 -20.84 31.55 7.66
CA PRO A 70 -19.57 31.61 8.37
C PRO A 70 -18.93 30.22 8.41
N GLU A 71 -17.62 30.16 8.16
CA GLU A 71 -16.89 28.90 8.17
C GLU A 71 -17.05 28.25 9.55
N PRO A 72 -17.44 26.95 9.62
CA PRO A 72 -17.59 26.29 10.89
C PRO A 72 -16.24 26.26 11.58
N VAL A 73 -16.16 26.95 12.73
CA VAL A 73 -15.00 26.87 13.63
C VAL A 73 -14.83 25.39 13.95
N LYS A 74 -13.68 24.83 13.56
CA LYS A 74 -13.31 23.44 13.80
C LYS A 74 -13.55 23.16 15.30
N PRO A 75 -14.42 22.21 15.68
CA PRO A 75 -14.58 21.90 17.09
C PRO A 75 -13.22 21.42 17.62
N GLU A 76 -12.59 22.25 18.45
CA GLU A 76 -11.44 21.83 19.25
C GLU A 76 -11.92 20.69 20.14
N VAL A 77 -11.33 19.50 19.94
CA VAL A 77 -11.49 18.39 20.86
C VAL A 77 -10.80 18.80 22.16
N LYS A 78 -11.54 19.46 23.06
CA LYS A 78 -11.07 19.78 24.41
C LYS A 78 -11.23 18.53 25.27
N THR A 79 -10.11 17.83 25.43
CA THR A 79 -9.87 16.98 26.59
C THR A 79 -10.11 17.81 27.85
N THR A 80 -10.94 17.27 28.72
CA THR A 80 -11.37 17.87 29.99
C THR A 80 -10.21 18.22 30.90
N SER A 81 -10.18 19.45 31.40
CA SER A 81 -9.88 19.79 32.80
C SER A 81 -10.19 21.27 32.98
N GLU A 82 -11.30 21.61 33.63
CA GLU A 82 -11.36 22.58 34.73
C GLU A 82 -12.81 22.83 35.18
N ARG A 83 -12.95 22.77 36.50
CA ARG A 83 -14.16 22.87 37.29
C ARG A 83 -14.35 24.35 37.65
N LYS A 84 -15.50 24.94 37.33
CA LYS A 84 -16.19 25.92 38.22
C LYS A 84 -17.56 26.31 37.68
N GLU A 85 -18.55 26.02 38.51
CA GLU A 85 -19.78 26.76 38.80
C GLU A 85 -20.47 27.52 37.66
N LEU A 86 -21.58 26.96 37.20
CA LEU A 86 -22.82 27.73 37.11
C LEU A 86 -24.00 26.79 37.34
N SER A 87 -24.59 26.96 38.52
CA SER A 87 -25.78 26.28 39.00
C SER A 87 -27.04 26.87 38.34
N GLU A 88 -28.03 25.98 38.24
CA GLU A 88 -29.47 26.22 38.09
C GLU A 88 -30.06 26.15 36.67
N LEU A 89 -31.10 25.29 36.58
CA LEU A 89 -32.00 24.95 35.47
C LEU A 89 -31.62 23.70 34.63
N LYS A 90 -31.91 22.50 35.16
CA LYS A 90 -32.14 21.29 34.35
C LYS A 90 -33.55 20.72 34.60
N PRO A 91 -34.33 20.40 33.54
CA PRO A 91 -35.57 19.65 33.66
C PRO A 91 -35.29 18.17 34.02
N ARG A 92 -36.21 17.54 34.74
CA ARG A 92 -36.16 16.11 35.12
C ARG A 92 -36.31 15.23 33.87
N PHE A 93 -35.22 14.67 33.37
CA PHE A 93 -35.24 13.44 32.58
C PHE A 93 -34.41 12.38 33.31
N GLN A 94 -34.99 11.22 33.53
CA GLN A 94 -34.36 10.12 34.25
C GLN A 94 -33.42 9.41 33.26
N GLU A 95 -32.16 9.85 33.21
CA GLU A 95 -31.12 9.20 32.43
C GLU A 95 -30.89 7.79 32.99
N HIS A 96 -31.35 6.77 32.26
CA HIS A 96 -30.83 5.42 32.44
C HIS A 96 -29.38 5.43 31.93
N ILE A 97 -28.46 5.69 32.86
CA ILE A 97 -27.03 5.59 32.61
C ILE A 97 -26.72 4.11 32.38
N ILE A 98 -26.53 3.74 31.12
CA ILE A 98 -25.88 2.47 30.77
C ILE A 98 -24.46 2.59 31.32
N GLN A 99 -24.18 1.98 32.47
CA GLN A 99 -22.82 1.93 32.99
C GLN A 99 -21.95 1.20 31.98
N ALA A 100 -20.92 1.90 31.48
CA ALA A 100 -19.88 1.24 30.69
C ALA A 100 -19.33 0.07 31.51
N PRO A 101 -19.16 -1.12 30.91
CA PRO A 101 -18.52 -2.24 31.58
C PRO A 101 -17.21 -1.76 32.21
N LYS A 102 -16.95 -2.16 33.46
CA LYS A 102 -15.68 -1.84 34.12
C LYS A 102 -14.54 -2.20 33.17
N PRO A 103 -13.54 -1.30 32.96
CA PRO A 103 -12.39 -1.63 32.14
C PRO A 103 -11.81 -2.93 32.65
N LEU A 104 -11.72 -3.93 31.76
CA LEU A 104 -10.89 -5.11 32.02
C LEU A 104 -9.51 -4.60 32.43
N GLU A 105 -8.96 -5.18 33.49
CA GLU A 105 -7.66 -4.79 34.03
C GLU A 105 -6.66 -4.58 32.88
N THR A 106 -5.98 -3.44 32.88
CA THR A 106 -4.99 -3.12 31.84
C THR A 106 -3.92 -4.20 31.84
N ILE A 107 -4.03 -5.17 30.94
CA ILE A 107 -3.01 -6.19 30.73
C ILE A 107 -1.74 -5.43 30.37
N LYS A 108 -0.71 -5.55 31.21
CA LYS A 108 0.58 -4.92 30.93
C LYS A 108 1.18 -5.66 29.75
N ARG A 109 1.38 -4.94 28.64
CA ARG A 109 2.05 -5.47 27.45
C ARG A 109 3.43 -6.02 27.85
N PRO A 110 3.73 -7.30 27.58
CA PRO A 110 5.02 -7.89 27.85
C PRO A 110 6.12 -7.30 26.95
N SER A 111 7.39 -7.56 27.29
CA SER A 111 8.52 -6.94 26.60
C SER A 111 8.74 -7.55 25.20
N PRO A 112 9.09 -6.74 24.18
CA PRO A 112 9.57 -7.24 22.89
C PRO A 112 10.81 -8.13 22.96
N ASP A 113 11.64 -7.95 24.00
CA ASP A 113 12.90 -8.68 24.19
C ASP A 113 12.73 -10.01 24.95
N GLU A 114 11.48 -10.46 25.14
CA GLU A 114 11.21 -11.78 25.70
C GLU A 114 11.81 -12.90 24.84
N PRO A 115 12.22 -14.02 25.47
CA PRO A 115 12.82 -15.14 24.75
C PRO A 115 11.87 -15.64 23.67
N MET A 116 12.39 -15.73 22.45
CA MET A 116 11.66 -16.18 21.29
C MET A 116 11.57 -17.71 21.28
N THR A 117 10.45 -18.25 20.82
CA THR A 117 10.23 -19.69 20.65
C THR A 117 10.15 -20.03 19.17
N ASN A 118 10.86 -21.08 18.74
CA ASN A 118 10.75 -21.61 17.39
C ASN A 118 9.39 -22.28 17.17
N LEU A 119 8.66 -21.84 16.15
CA LEU A 119 7.36 -22.36 15.77
C LEU A 119 7.52 -23.64 14.94
N GLN A 120 6.58 -24.58 15.10
CA GLN A 120 6.59 -25.83 14.34
C GLN A 120 6.31 -25.58 12.85
N LEU A 121 7.20 -26.08 12.00
CA LEU A 121 7.05 -26.00 10.55
C LEU A 121 6.27 -27.20 10.01
N LYS A 122 5.21 -26.93 9.25
CA LYS A 122 4.45 -27.95 8.51
C LYS A 122 4.68 -27.79 7.01
N VAL A 123 5.37 -28.77 6.42
CA VAL A 123 5.74 -28.76 4.99
C VAL A 123 4.71 -29.55 4.18
N SER A 124 4.13 -28.92 3.16
CA SER A 124 3.17 -29.58 2.25
C SER A 124 3.86 -30.60 1.34
N ALA A 125 3.12 -31.65 0.94
CA ALA A 125 3.64 -32.68 0.03
C ALA A 125 4.08 -32.11 -1.33
N SER A 126 3.36 -31.10 -1.84
CA SER A 126 3.68 -30.43 -3.11
C SER A 126 5.02 -29.72 -3.08
N LEU A 127 5.39 -29.08 -1.97
CA LEU A 127 6.69 -28.43 -1.84
C LEU A 127 7.83 -29.46 -1.80
N LYS A 128 7.64 -30.58 -1.08
CA LYS A 128 8.62 -31.68 -1.04
C LYS A 128 8.92 -32.20 -2.44
N GLN A 129 7.88 -32.53 -3.21
CA GLN A 129 8.02 -32.99 -4.59
C GLN A 129 8.72 -31.96 -5.50
N ALA A 130 8.43 -30.67 -5.32
CA ALA A 130 9.07 -29.61 -6.10
C ALA A 130 10.58 -29.52 -5.80
N LEU A 131 10.97 -29.64 -4.53
CA LEU A 131 12.37 -29.64 -4.11
C LEU A 131 13.11 -30.88 -4.59
N ASP A 132 12.50 -32.06 -4.52
CA ASP A 132 13.10 -33.31 -5.00
C ASP A 132 13.34 -33.26 -6.52
N LYS A 133 12.38 -32.73 -7.28
CA LYS A 133 12.54 -32.53 -8.73
C LYS A 133 13.70 -31.57 -9.05
N LEU A 134 13.88 -30.51 -8.27
CA LEU A 134 14.97 -29.56 -8.45
C LEU A 134 16.33 -30.22 -8.19
N LYS A 135 16.44 -31.04 -7.14
CA LYS A 135 17.66 -31.83 -6.84
C LYS A 135 18.01 -32.78 -7.98
N LEU A 136 17.02 -33.50 -8.51
CA LEU A 136 17.22 -34.40 -9.65
C LEU A 136 17.67 -33.65 -10.92
N SER A 137 17.13 -32.44 -11.18
CA SER A 137 17.58 -31.63 -12.33
C SER A 137 19.00 -31.10 -12.18
N SER A 138 19.46 -30.83 -10.94
CA SER A 138 20.86 -30.45 -10.71
C SER A 138 21.82 -31.65 -10.79
N GLU A 139 21.36 -32.86 -10.49
CA GLU A 139 22.16 -34.08 -10.60
C GLU A 139 22.30 -34.58 -12.05
N ASP A 140 21.32 -34.32 -12.92
CA ASP A 140 21.40 -34.65 -14.36
C ASP A 140 22.34 -33.71 -15.15
N GLU A 141 22.70 -32.55 -14.58
CA GLU A 141 23.81 -31.70 -15.08
C GLU A 141 25.18 -32.04 -14.45
N GLY A 142 25.25 -33.09 -13.63
CA GLY A 142 26.45 -33.49 -12.87
C GLY A 142 27.56 -34.23 -13.62
N LYS A 143 27.56 -34.27 -14.96
CA LYS A 143 28.67 -34.82 -15.76
C LYS A 143 28.97 -33.99 -17.00
N LYS A 144 29.69 -32.89 -16.81
CA LYS A 144 30.70 -32.25 -17.69
C LYS A 144 31.29 -31.10 -16.89
N ASP A 145 32.42 -31.34 -16.23
CA ASP A 145 33.75 -30.89 -16.68
C ASP A 145 33.90 -29.36 -16.68
N GLU A 146 34.78 -28.90 -15.77
CA GLU A 146 35.59 -27.68 -15.79
C GLU A 146 35.03 -26.41 -16.47
N ASP A 147 34.66 -25.45 -15.61
CA ASP A 147 34.93 -24.00 -15.71
C ASP A 147 35.37 -23.46 -17.09
N THR A 148 34.46 -23.50 -18.04
CA THR A 148 34.53 -22.71 -19.27
C THR A 148 33.25 -21.89 -19.38
N ASP A 149 33.39 -20.62 -19.00
CA ASP A 149 32.40 -19.53 -18.98
C ASP A 149 31.95 -19.17 -20.42
N GLU A 150 31.57 -20.16 -21.25
CA GLU A 150 31.20 -19.95 -22.65
C GLU A 150 29.77 -19.41 -22.77
N ILE A 151 29.66 -18.11 -23.08
CA ILE A 151 28.40 -17.42 -23.34
C ILE A 151 27.76 -18.00 -24.60
N LYS A 152 26.53 -18.51 -24.50
CA LYS A 152 25.80 -19.04 -25.67
C LYS A 152 25.47 -17.92 -26.66
N ILE A 153 25.73 -18.17 -27.95
CA ILE A 153 25.31 -17.29 -29.05
C ILE A 153 23.79 -17.08 -28.98
N GLY A 154 23.36 -15.82 -29.08
CA GLY A 154 21.99 -15.37 -28.88
C GLY A 154 21.67 -14.84 -27.48
N THR A 155 22.61 -14.91 -26.52
CA THR A 155 22.39 -14.35 -25.17
C THR A 155 22.21 -12.84 -25.24
N THR A 156 21.10 -12.31 -24.72
CA THR A 156 20.82 -10.85 -24.72
C THR A 156 21.61 -10.12 -23.64
N CYS A 157 22.04 -8.90 -23.92
CA CYS A 157 22.69 -8.04 -22.95
C CYS A 157 21.75 -7.76 -21.77
N LYS A 158 22.28 -7.83 -20.56
CA LYS A 158 21.53 -7.64 -19.31
C LYS A 158 21.57 -6.20 -18.78
N ASN A 159 22.26 -5.29 -19.46
CA ASN A 159 22.26 -3.86 -19.13
C ASN A 159 20.92 -3.24 -19.53
N ALA A 160 20.39 -2.34 -18.69
CA ALA A 160 19.09 -1.74 -18.89
C ALA A 160 19.03 -0.88 -20.18
N GLY A 161 18.04 -1.11 -21.03
CA GLY A 161 17.89 -0.40 -22.31
C GLY A 161 18.85 -0.85 -23.42
N CYS A 162 19.65 -1.90 -23.19
CA CYS A 162 20.47 -2.49 -24.24
C CYS A 162 19.76 -3.69 -24.86
N SER A 163 19.57 -3.68 -26.19
CA SER A 163 18.88 -4.74 -26.93
C SER A 163 19.82 -5.63 -27.76
N LYS A 164 21.15 -5.52 -27.55
CA LYS A 164 22.12 -6.34 -28.30
C LYS A 164 22.15 -7.79 -27.83
N THR A 165 22.39 -8.68 -28.77
CA THR A 165 22.59 -10.13 -28.57
C THR A 165 24.05 -10.50 -28.76
N TYR A 166 24.51 -11.49 -28.02
CA TYR A 166 25.86 -12.04 -28.12
C TYR A 166 25.98 -12.87 -29.39
N GLU A 167 26.78 -12.44 -30.35
CA GLU A 167 27.00 -13.12 -31.64
C GLU A 167 28.38 -13.81 -31.72
N GLY A 168 29.20 -13.66 -30.67
CA GLY A 168 30.52 -14.26 -30.55
C GLY A 168 31.51 -13.33 -29.83
N PRO A 169 32.81 -13.65 -29.85
CA PRO A 169 33.85 -12.88 -29.15
C PRO A 169 33.88 -11.39 -29.54
N HIS A 170 33.55 -11.07 -30.80
CA HIS A 170 33.49 -9.69 -31.27
C HIS A 170 32.44 -8.85 -30.52
N SER A 171 31.33 -9.45 -30.09
CA SER A 171 30.30 -8.77 -29.29
C SER A 171 30.80 -8.35 -27.90
N MET A 172 31.95 -8.86 -27.43
CA MET A 172 32.57 -8.42 -26.17
C MET A 172 33.35 -7.11 -26.32
N GLU A 173 33.84 -6.81 -27.53
CA GLU A 173 34.59 -5.58 -27.84
C GLU A 173 33.66 -4.42 -28.18
N GLU A 174 32.40 -4.71 -28.49
CA GLU A 174 31.40 -3.68 -28.77
C GLU A 174 31.09 -2.81 -27.55
N VAL A 175 30.89 -1.52 -27.79
CA VAL A 175 30.46 -0.57 -26.76
C VAL A 175 28.98 -0.77 -26.48
N CYS A 176 28.65 -1.09 -25.23
CA CYS A 176 27.29 -1.15 -24.74
C CYS A 176 26.78 0.27 -24.43
N ILE A 177 25.67 0.64 -25.05
CA ILE A 177 24.91 1.87 -24.73
C ILE A 177 23.72 1.46 -23.87
N TYR A 178 23.65 1.95 -22.64
CA TYR A 178 22.67 1.52 -21.65
C TYR A 178 22.31 2.62 -20.66
N HIS A 179 21.31 2.38 -19.82
CA HIS A 179 20.94 3.22 -18.70
C HIS A 179 21.58 2.69 -17.41
N SER A 180 22.45 3.50 -16.78
CA SER A 180 23.04 3.17 -15.47
C SER A 180 22.08 3.40 -14.30
N GLY A 181 20.96 4.07 -14.54
CA GLY A 181 19.92 4.37 -13.56
C GLY A 181 18.83 3.31 -13.50
N VAL A 182 17.82 3.59 -12.67
CA VAL A 182 16.64 2.75 -12.49
C VAL A 182 15.43 3.36 -13.19
N PRO A 183 14.45 2.55 -13.62
CA PRO A 183 13.20 3.07 -14.17
C PRO A 183 12.39 3.76 -13.06
N ILE A 184 11.83 4.93 -13.36
CA ILE A 184 10.99 5.72 -12.47
C ILE A 184 9.63 5.90 -13.15
N PHE A 185 8.56 5.59 -12.42
CA PHE A 185 7.17 5.78 -12.83
C PHE A 185 6.48 6.68 -11.80
N HIS A 186 6.25 7.95 -12.14
CA HIS A 186 5.65 8.93 -11.23
C HIS A 186 4.72 9.87 -12.00
N GLU A 187 3.52 10.13 -11.48
CA GLU A 187 2.53 11.04 -12.08
C GLU A 187 2.22 10.75 -13.56
N GLY A 188 2.11 9.48 -13.93
CA GLY A 188 1.88 9.06 -15.32
C GLY A 188 3.09 9.17 -16.25
N MET A 189 4.20 9.75 -15.78
CA MET A 189 5.45 9.87 -16.52
C MET A 189 6.39 8.71 -16.21
N LYS A 190 7.14 8.31 -17.22
CA LYS A 190 8.09 7.19 -17.22
C LYS A 190 9.45 7.70 -17.67
N TYR A 191 10.50 7.44 -16.90
CA TYR A 191 11.86 7.88 -17.24
C TYR A 191 12.92 7.08 -16.49
N TRP A 192 14.17 7.15 -16.97
CA TRP A 192 15.31 6.58 -16.26
C TRP A 192 15.95 7.61 -15.32
N SER A 193 16.29 7.21 -14.10
CA SER A 193 16.86 8.14 -13.10
C SER A 193 18.19 8.78 -13.53
N CYS A 194 18.94 8.12 -14.43
CA CYS A 194 20.24 8.58 -14.92
C CYS A 194 20.16 9.74 -15.92
N CYS A 195 19.14 9.80 -16.79
CA CYS A 195 19.02 10.85 -17.81
C CYS A 195 17.71 11.64 -17.76
N LYS A 196 16.72 11.17 -16.99
CA LYS A 196 15.43 11.82 -16.72
C LYS A 196 14.67 12.28 -17.97
N ARG A 197 14.87 11.63 -19.13
CA ARG A 197 14.07 11.83 -20.34
C ARG A 197 12.68 11.26 -20.07
N LYS A 198 11.66 12.13 -20.02
CA LYS A 198 10.31 11.75 -19.62
C LYS A 198 9.44 11.44 -20.82
N THR A 199 8.65 10.38 -20.71
CA THR A 199 7.60 10.04 -21.66
C THR A 199 6.37 9.54 -20.92
N SER A 200 5.17 9.79 -21.46
CA SER A 200 3.93 9.21 -20.95
C SER A 200 3.67 7.82 -21.52
N ASP A 201 4.19 7.51 -22.71
CA ASP A 201 4.01 6.24 -23.40
C ASP A 201 5.04 5.17 -22.96
N PHE A 202 4.58 3.94 -22.74
CA PHE A 202 5.42 2.85 -22.24
C PHE A 202 6.35 2.28 -23.31
N ASN A 203 5.90 2.17 -24.55
CA ASN A 203 6.72 1.65 -25.64
C ASN A 203 7.87 2.60 -25.97
N THR A 204 7.58 3.90 -25.96
CA THR A 204 8.57 4.96 -26.09
C THR A 204 9.61 4.92 -24.97
N PHE A 205 9.20 4.58 -23.73
CA PHE A 205 10.11 4.42 -22.60
C PHE A 205 11.06 3.21 -22.79
N LEU A 206 10.54 2.07 -23.27
CA LEU A 206 11.34 0.88 -23.54
C LEU A 206 12.31 1.08 -24.72
N ALA A 207 11.88 1.81 -25.75
CA ALA A 207 12.68 2.13 -26.93
C ALA A 207 13.73 3.23 -26.68
N GLN A 208 13.74 3.83 -25.49
CA GLN A 208 14.63 4.94 -25.19
C GLN A 208 16.09 4.48 -25.17
N GLU A 209 16.93 5.10 -26.00
CA GLU A 209 18.35 4.77 -26.08
C GLU A 209 19.07 5.09 -24.76
N GLY A 210 19.97 4.18 -24.35
CA GLY A 210 20.85 4.33 -23.21
C GLY A 210 21.61 5.67 -23.20
N CYS A 211 21.95 6.14 -22.00
CA CYS A 211 22.66 7.42 -21.81
C CYS A 211 24.09 7.26 -21.30
N ALA A 212 24.51 6.03 -21.01
CA ALA A 212 25.85 5.68 -20.56
C ALA A 212 26.49 4.69 -21.55
N ARG A 213 27.82 4.69 -21.60
CA ARG A 213 28.64 3.76 -22.40
C ARG A 213 29.42 2.85 -21.45
N GLY A 214 29.58 1.58 -21.80
CA GLY A 214 30.36 0.62 -21.04
C GLY A 214 30.48 -0.71 -21.76
N THR A 215 30.79 -1.78 -21.03
CA THR A 215 30.87 -3.12 -21.58
C THR A 215 29.53 -3.85 -21.45
N HIS A 216 29.26 -4.76 -22.38
CA HIS A 216 28.08 -5.61 -22.29
C HIS A 216 28.17 -6.57 -21.10
N VAL A 217 27.01 -6.83 -20.48
CA VAL A 217 26.88 -7.82 -19.40
C VAL A 217 26.04 -8.97 -19.91
N TRP A 218 26.67 -10.12 -20.18
CA TRP A 218 26.01 -11.31 -20.72
C TRP A 218 25.64 -12.30 -19.62
N THR A 219 26.51 -12.44 -18.62
CA THR A 219 26.27 -13.22 -17.40
C THR A 219 26.08 -12.25 -16.23
N LYS A 220 25.03 -12.44 -15.44
CA LYS A 220 24.91 -11.78 -14.13
C LYS A 220 25.54 -12.76 -13.17
N LYS A 221 26.75 -12.50 -12.70
CA LYS A 221 27.20 -13.08 -11.43
C LYS A 221 26.30 -12.42 -10.39
N ASP A 222 25.39 -13.17 -9.78
CA ASP A 222 24.54 -12.65 -8.71
C ASP A 222 25.45 -12.17 -7.59
N ALA A 223 25.75 -10.87 -7.62
CA ALA A 223 26.69 -10.24 -6.71
C ALA A 223 26.04 -10.16 -5.32
N GLY A 224 26.20 -11.21 -4.52
CA GLY A 224 26.32 -11.15 -3.07
C GLY A 224 25.14 -10.64 -2.24
N LYS A 225 23.96 -10.36 -2.81
CA LYS A 225 22.76 -10.10 -2.01
C LYS A 225 22.05 -11.40 -1.70
N LYS A 226 22.55 -12.12 -0.69
CA LYS A 226 21.82 -13.22 -0.07
C LYS A 226 20.44 -12.77 0.37
N VAL A 227 20.31 -11.57 0.97
CA VAL A 227 19.01 -11.06 1.42
C VAL A 227 18.24 -10.39 0.28
N VAL A 228 17.08 -10.96 -0.06
CA VAL A 228 16.20 -10.53 -1.16
C VAL A 228 14.80 -10.21 -0.59
N PRO A 229 14.19 -9.06 -0.95
CA PRO A 229 12.85 -8.74 -0.51
C PRO A 229 11.80 -9.65 -1.17
N CYS A 230 10.95 -10.27 -0.37
CA CYS A 230 9.78 -11.01 -0.82
C CYS A 230 8.51 -10.16 -0.68
N ARG A 231 7.58 -10.34 -1.63
CA ARG A 231 6.19 -9.92 -1.41
C ARG A 231 5.67 -10.67 -0.19
N HIS A 232 5.04 -9.96 0.71
CA HIS A 232 4.41 -10.53 1.88
C HIS A 232 3.22 -9.68 2.31
N ASP A 233 2.24 -10.32 2.91
CA ASP A 233 1.04 -9.73 3.45
C ASP A 233 0.83 -10.29 4.85
N TRP A 234 0.40 -9.47 5.81
CA TRP A 234 0.10 -9.96 7.15
C TRP A 234 -1.13 -9.27 7.73
N HIS A 235 -1.87 -10.02 8.54
CA HIS A 235 -2.98 -9.48 9.31
C HIS A 235 -3.04 -10.16 10.68
N GLN A 236 -3.67 -9.49 11.62
CA GLN A 236 -3.88 -9.98 12.98
C GLN A 236 -5.33 -9.79 13.39
N THR A 237 -5.89 -10.79 14.06
CA THR A 237 -7.18 -10.76 14.76
C THR A 237 -6.93 -10.87 16.27
N GLY A 238 -8.00 -10.90 17.08
CA GLY A 238 -7.87 -11.01 18.54
C GLY A 238 -7.20 -12.30 19.03
N GLY A 239 -7.15 -13.37 18.21
CA GLY A 239 -6.56 -14.66 18.60
C GLY A 239 -5.69 -15.34 17.53
N GLU A 240 -5.54 -14.72 16.35
CA GLU A 240 -4.80 -15.33 15.23
C GLU A 240 -3.96 -14.28 14.50
N VAL A 241 -2.73 -14.65 14.15
CA VAL A 241 -1.83 -13.87 13.30
C VAL A 241 -1.55 -14.69 12.05
N THR A 242 -1.81 -14.09 10.88
CA THR A 242 -1.58 -14.74 9.59
C THR A 242 -0.56 -13.93 8.81
N ILE A 243 0.55 -14.57 8.43
CA ILE A 243 1.63 -13.99 7.65
C ILE A 243 1.83 -14.84 6.39
N SER A 244 1.61 -14.24 5.23
CA SER A 244 1.80 -14.85 3.92
C SER A 244 3.07 -14.31 3.29
N VAL A 245 4.05 -15.16 3.00
CA VAL A 245 5.29 -14.78 2.29
C VAL A 245 5.36 -15.52 0.96
N TYR A 246 5.56 -14.79 -0.13
CA TYR A 246 5.66 -15.35 -1.47
C TYR A 246 7.13 -15.57 -1.82
N ALA A 247 7.62 -16.79 -1.58
CA ALA A 247 8.99 -17.22 -1.88
C ALA A 247 8.98 -18.57 -2.61
N LYS A 248 9.51 -18.59 -3.84
CA LYS A 248 9.50 -19.78 -4.71
C LYS A 248 10.56 -20.78 -4.24
N ASN A 249 10.21 -22.07 -4.20
CA ASN A 249 11.15 -23.14 -3.82
C ASN A 249 11.85 -22.86 -2.48
N SER A 250 11.06 -22.48 -1.48
CA SER A 250 11.55 -22.28 -0.11
C SER A 250 12.12 -23.58 0.44
N VAL A 251 13.23 -23.50 1.17
CA VAL A 251 13.97 -24.62 1.76
C VAL A 251 13.62 -24.72 3.24
N PRO A 252 12.72 -25.63 3.66
CA PRO A 252 12.22 -25.66 5.03
C PRO A 252 13.30 -25.95 6.07
N ASP A 253 14.29 -26.80 5.73
CA ASP A 253 15.35 -27.20 6.66
C ASP A 253 16.31 -26.05 7.04
N LEU A 254 16.36 -25.01 6.20
CA LEU A 254 17.18 -23.81 6.41
C LEU A 254 16.35 -22.58 6.80
N SER A 255 15.02 -22.73 6.87
CA SER A 255 14.09 -21.66 7.21
C SER A 255 13.57 -21.84 8.62
N TYR A 256 13.29 -20.76 9.32
CA TYR A 256 12.69 -20.81 10.66
C TYR A 256 11.76 -19.63 10.91
N VAL A 257 10.82 -19.85 11.82
CA VAL A 257 9.93 -18.81 12.32
C VAL A 257 9.99 -18.85 13.83
N GLU A 258 10.30 -17.71 14.42
CA GLU A 258 10.42 -17.54 15.86
C GLU A 258 9.41 -16.49 16.33
N ALA A 259 8.78 -16.70 17.48
CA ALA A 259 7.83 -15.74 18.02
C ALA A 259 7.87 -15.67 19.55
N ASN A 260 7.51 -14.51 20.07
CA ASN A 260 7.15 -14.30 21.47
C ASN A 260 5.76 -13.64 21.56
N SER A 261 5.37 -13.19 22.75
CA SER A 261 4.06 -12.57 23.02
C SER A 261 3.80 -11.27 22.22
N THR A 262 4.84 -10.64 21.66
CA THR A 262 4.72 -9.31 21.02
C THR A 262 5.41 -9.19 19.66
N MET A 263 6.16 -10.20 19.22
CA MET A 263 6.96 -10.16 17.99
C MET A 263 7.03 -11.53 17.30
N VAL A 264 7.06 -11.52 15.98
CA VAL A 264 7.34 -12.67 15.12
C VAL A 264 8.51 -12.34 14.20
N ASN A 265 9.53 -13.19 14.19
CA ASN A 265 10.68 -13.14 13.31
C ASN A 265 10.60 -14.29 12.29
N LEU A 266 10.78 -13.96 11.02
CA LEU A 266 10.76 -14.91 9.92
C LEU A 266 12.13 -14.90 9.23
N HIS A 267 12.68 -16.09 9.03
CA HIS A 267 13.84 -16.35 8.19
C HIS A 267 13.47 -17.42 7.17
N ILE A 268 13.46 -17.05 5.89
CA ILE A 268 13.06 -17.95 4.80
C ILE A 268 14.19 -18.02 3.78
N VAL A 269 14.75 -19.21 3.61
CA VAL A 269 15.73 -19.51 2.56
C VAL A 269 14.99 -20.06 1.34
N PHE A 270 15.31 -19.56 0.16
CA PHE A 270 14.63 -19.95 -1.07
C PHE A 270 15.57 -19.83 -2.28
N GLU A 271 15.26 -20.55 -3.37
CA GLU A 271 16.07 -20.54 -4.59
C GLU A 271 17.58 -20.72 -4.34
N GLY A 272 17.95 -21.71 -3.51
CA GLY A 272 19.35 -22.05 -3.19
C GLY A 272 19.92 -21.25 -2.03
N GLU A 273 20.31 -19.99 -2.28
CA GLU A 273 21.04 -19.16 -1.30
C GLU A 273 20.36 -17.81 -0.99
N LYS A 274 19.16 -17.57 -1.53
CA LYS A 274 18.43 -16.33 -1.23
C LYS A 274 17.75 -16.47 0.12
N GLU A 275 17.75 -15.37 0.86
CA GLU A 275 17.22 -15.28 2.20
C GLU A 275 16.23 -14.12 2.27
N PHE A 276 15.14 -14.32 2.98
CA PHE A 276 14.19 -13.28 3.34
C PHE A 276 14.08 -13.20 4.85
N HIS A 277 14.28 -12.00 5.39
CA HIS A 277 14.25 -11.71 6.82
C HIS A 277 13.13 -10.71 7.10
N ARG A 278 12.26 -11.01 8.07
CA ARG A 278 11.20 -10.08 8.46
C ARG A 278 10.84 -10.19 9.93
N SER A 279 10.74 -9.05 10.60
CA SER A 279 10.19 -8.94 11.95
C SER A 279 8.84 -8.22 11.92
N VAL A 280 7.83 -8.81 12.54
CA VAL A 280 6.46 -8.30 12.64
C VAL A 280 6.15 -8.05 14.11
N LYS A 281 5.74 -6.83 14.44
CA LYS A 281 5.30 -6.46 15.78
C LYS A 281 3.80 -6.73 15.90
N LEU A 282 3.43 -7.56 16.88
CA LEU A 282 2.04 -7.90 17.18
C LEU A 282 1.39 -6.79 18.02
N TRP A 283 0.08 -6.61 17.88
CA TRP A 283 -0.70 -5.58 18.57
C TRP A 283 -1.86 -6.20 19.34
N GLY A 284 -2.14 -5.69 20.54
CA GLY A 284 -3.18 -6.27 21.40
C GLY A 284 -2.64 -7.45 22.19
N VAL A 285 -2.35 -7.18 23.46
CA VAL A 285 -2.14 -8.19 24.51
C VAL A 285 -3.26 -8.04 25.51
#